data_AF-A0A519CUP9-F1
#
_entry.id   AF-A0A519CUP9-F1
#
_cell.length_a   1.000
_cell.length_b   1.000
_cell.length_c   1.000
_cell.angle_alpha   90.00
_cell.angle_beta   90.00
_cell.angle_gamma   90.00
#
_symmetry.space_group_name_H-M   'P 1'
#
loop_
_entity.id
_entity.type
_entity.pdbx_description
1 polymer ?
#
loop_
_entity_poly.entity_id
_entity_poly.type
_entity_poly.pdbx_seq_one_letter_code
_entity_poly.pdbx_strand_id
1 'polypeptide(L)'
;FHENPVISPVSNPDGVASLDAQAGEQLVRRLFARAWEDGKITKDEQQLLSEVVEFLGMHPERVRRLSDESRRSQKAPPPEEIYLDMLKQALVDGELIEDEIALLETVRVAFGIDQLTHQKLLKVAINEPELPQDIASYRATLQTALADGIITSDEDAMLQTLREALNISQSLHAELLAELRDSIK
;
A
#
# COMPACT_ATOMS: atom_id res chain seq x y z
N PHE A 1 -22.24 22.00 -15.01
CA PHE A 1 -21.89 21.08 -16.11
C PHE A 1 -20.44 20.68 -15.96
N HIS A 2 -20.18 19.50 -15.38
CA HIS A 2 -18.90 18.80 -15.49
C HIS A 2 -19.18 17.54 -16.32
N GLU A 3 -18.64 17.48 -17.54
CA GLU A 3 -18.92 16.46 -18.57
C GLU A 3 -17.83 15.37 -18.61
N ASN A 4 -17.43 14.83 -17.47
CA ASN A 4 -16.65 13.60 -17.45
C ASN A 4 -17.07 12.75 -16.25
N PRO A 5 -17.76 11.61 -16.45
CA PRO A 5 -18.03 10.69 -15.36
C PRO A 5 -16.68 10.14 -14.86
N VAL A 6 -16.38 10.33 -13.58
CA VAL A 6 -15.28 9.64 -12.91
C VAL A 6 -15.70 8.17 -12.81
N ILE A 7 -15.26 7.37 -13.79
CA ILE A 7 -15.46 5.93 -13.76
C ILE A 7 -14.47 5.40 -12.73
N SER A 8 -14.94 5.19 -11.50
CA SER A 8 -14.22 4.35 -10.55
C SER A 8 -14.46 2.90 -10.98
N PRO A 9 -13.43 2.13 -11.36
CA PRO A 9 -13.63 0.74 -11.70
C PRO A 9 -13.92 -0.02 -10.41
N VAL A 10 -15.20 -0.30 -10.23
CA VAL A 10 -15.80 -1.28 -9.34
C VAL A 10 -15.02 -2.59 -9.32
N SER A 11 -14.79 -3.04 -8.08
CA SER A 11 -14.43 -4.37 -7.61
C SER A 11 -14.87 -5.50 -8.55
N ASN A 12 -13.94 -6.40 -8.89
CA ASN A 12 -14.27 -7.65 -9.58
C ASN A 12 -14.85 -8.67 -8.58
N PRO A 13 -15.85 -9.49 -8.97
CA PRO A 13 -16.55 -10.42 -8.08
C PRO A 13 -15.86 -11.78 -7.87
N ASP A 14 -14.64 -11.98 -8.38
CA ASP A 14 -14.02 -13.31 -8.51
C ASP A 14 -13.01 -13.69 -7.41
N GLY A 15 -13.16 -13.16 -6.19
CA GLY A 15 -12.45 -13.71 -5.01
C GLY A 15 -10.93 -13.72 -5.09
N VAL A 16 -10.33 -12.90 -5.95
CA VAL A 16 -8.91 -12.53 -5.91
C VAL A 16 -8.76 -11.34 -4.96
N ALA A 17 -7.71 -11.39 -4.12
CA ALA A 17 -7.48 -10.54 -2.96
C ALA A 17 -8.12 -9.14 -3.04
N SER A 18 -8.86 -8.77 -1.98
CA SER A 18 -9.46 -7.44 -1.82
C SER A 18 -8.37 -6.39 -1.59
N LEU A 19 -7.60 -6.13 -2.63
CA LEU A 19 -6.54 -5.12 -2.67
C LEU A 19 -7.14 -3.73 -2.81
N ASP A 20 -6.55 -2.76 -2.09
CA ASP A 20 -6.62 -1.37 -2.52
C ASP A 20 -5.90 -1.27 -3.87
N ALA A 21 -6.68 -1.13 -4.94
CA ALA A 21 -6.18 -1.06 -6.31
C ALA A 21 -5.09 0.02 -6.47
N GLN A 22 -5.10 1.08 -5.65
CA GLN A 22 -4.07 2.11 -5.69
C GLN A 22 -2.74 1.66 -5.09
N ALA A 23 -2.75 0.92 -3.98
CA ALA A 23 -1.54 0.43 -3.33
C ALA A 23 -0.78 -0.55 -4.24
N GLY A 24 -1.50 -1.53 -4.83
CA GLY A 24 -0.92 -2.47 -5.79
C GLY A 24 -0.37 -1.78 -7.04
N GLU A 25 -1.07 -0.77 -7.57
CA GLU A 25 -0.58 0.05 -8.69
C GLU A 25 0.71 0.81 -8.35
N GLN A 26 0.81 1.40 -7.15
CA GLN A 26 2.02 2.10 -6.73
C GLN A 26 3.21 1.15 -6.56
N LEU A 27 3.00 -0.06 -6.04
CA LEU A 27 4.04 -1.08 -5.94
C LEU A 27 4.57 -1.48 -7.33
N VAL A 28 3.68 -1.84 -8.25
CA VAL A 28 4.05 -2.23 -9.62
C VAL A 28 4.77 -1.09 -10.34
N ARG A 29 4.32 0.15 -10.16
CA ARG A 29 4.98 1.34 -10.70
C ARG A 29 6.42 1.47 -10.20
N ARG A 30 6.66 1.27 -8.90
CA ARG A 30 7.99 1.33 -8.29
C ARG A 30 8.90 0.21 -8.79
N LEU A 31 8.36 -1.01 -8.90
CA LEU A 31 9.07 -2.16 -9.48
C LEU A 31 9.53 -1.90 -10.92
N PHE A 32 8.64 -1.38 -11.77
CA PHE A 32 9.02 -0.99 -13.13
C PHE A 32 10.06 0.13 -13.14
N ALA A 33 9.93 1.13 -12.26
CA ALA A 33 10.90 2.23 -12.21
C ALA A 33 12.31 1.73 -11.86
N ARG A 34 12.40 0.74 -10.97
CA ARG A 34 13.64 0.05 -10.61
C ARG A 34 14.20 -0.77 -11.76
N ALA A 35 13.37 -1.59 -12.41
CA ALA A 35 13.80 -2.41 -13.55
C ALA A 35 14.23 -1.56 -14.77
N TRP A 36 13.82 -0.29 -14.85
CA TRP A 36 14.27 0.66 -15.87
C TRP A 36 15.52 1.46 -15.48
N GLU A 37 16.03 1.33 -14.25
CA GLU A 37 17.11 2.17 -13.72
C GLU A 37 18.42 2.03 -14.51
N ASP A 38 18.75 0.82 -14.95
CA ASP A 38 19.92 0.54 -15.79
C ASP A 38 19.64 0.70 -17.30
N GLY A 39 18.41 1.08 -17.65
CA GLY A 39 17.91 1.27 -19.01
C GLY A 39 17.52 -0.02 -19.74
N LYS A 40 17.57 -1.20 -19.10
CA LYS A 40 17.25 -2.49 -19.71
C LYS A 40 16.66 -3.48 -18.70
N ILE A 41 15.40 -3.84 -18.90
CA ILE A 41 14.79 -4.95 -18.16
C ILE A 41 15.38 -6.27 -18.64
N THR A 42 16.02 -7.00 -17.73
CA THR A 42 16.54 -8.36 -17.94
C THR A 42 15.41 -9.40 -17.95
N LYS A 43 15.70 -10.63 -18.41
CA LYS A 43 14.70 -11.71 -18.43
C LYS A 43 14.21 -12.06 -17.02
N ASP A 44 15.11 -12.05 -16.05
CA ASP A 44 14.81 -12.41 -14.67
C ASP A 44 13.92 -11.33 -14.02
N GLU A 45 14.18 -10.05 -14.30
CA GLU A 45 13.32 -8.94 -13.86
C GLU A 45 11.95 -8.96 -14.54
N GLN A 46 11.89 -9.29 -15.84
CA GLN A 46 10.63 -9.43 -16.56
C GLN A 46 9.77 -10.57 -15.99
N GLN A 47 10.42 -11.68 -15.61
CA GLN A 47 9.74 -12.81 -14.99
C GLN A 47 9.20 -12.41 -13.60
N LEU A 48 10.03 -11.81 -12.76
CA LEU A 48 9.62 -11.33 -11.43
C LEU A 48 8.48 -10.31 -11.51
N LEU A 49 8.55 -9.36 -12.45
CA LEU A 49 7.47 -8.39 -12.67
C LEU A 49 6.16 -9.07 -13.08
N SER A 50 6.24 -10.12 -13.90
CA SER A 50 5.05 -10.86 -14.35
C SER A 50 4.42 -11.63 -13.20
N GLU A 51 5.24 -12.28 -12.36
CA GLU A 51 4.80 -12.99 -11.16
C GLU A 51 4.11 -12.05 -10.17
N VAL A 52 4.69 -10.87 -9.90
CA VAL A 52 4.07 -9.86 -9.02
C VAL A 52 2.76 -9.32 -9.60
N VAL A 53 2.70 -9.08 -10.91
CA VAL A 53 1.50 -8.56 -11.58
C VAL A 53 0.35 -9.56 -11.55
N GLU A 54 0.66 -10.84 -11.80
CA GLU A 54 -0.30 -11.94 -11.73
C GLU A 54 -0.83 -12.10 -10.30
N PHE A 55 0.08 -12.04 -9.33
CA PHE A 55 -0.26 -12.10 -7.91
C PHE A 55 -1.21 -10.97 -7.48
N LEU A 56 -0.96 -9.73 -7.93
CA LEU A 56 -1.83 -8.59 -7.64
C LEU A 56 -3.14 -8.59 -8.45
N GLY A 57 -3.37 -9.59 -9.31
CA GLY A 57 -4.56 -9.69 -10.16
C GLY A 57 -4.70 -8.52 -11.15
N MET A 58 -3.59 -7.88 -11.54
CA MET A 58 -3.65 -6.63 -12.30
C MET A 58 -3.85 -6.88 -13.80
N HIS A 59 -4.81 -6.17 -14.40
CA HIS A 59 -5.12 -6.31 -15.82
C HIS A 59 -3.91 -5.96 -16.72
N PRO A 60 -3.59 -6.76 -17.77
CA PRO A 60 -2.41 -6.54 -18.61
C PRO A 60 -2.29 -5.14 -19.25
N GLU A 61 -3.43 -4.55 -19.64
CA GLU A 61 -3.43 -3.19 -20.20
C GLU A 61 -3.04 -2.12 -19.17
N ARG A 62 -3.40 -2.32 -17.90
CA ARG A 62 -3.05 -1.41 -16.81
C ARG A 62 -1.54 -1.50 -16.49
N VAL A 63 -1.00 -2.72 -16.47
CA VAL A 63 0.43 -3.01 -16.29
C VAL A 63 1.26 -2.33 -17.39
N ARG A 64 0.82 -2.45 -18.65
CA ARG A 64 1.49 -1.82 -19.78
C ARG A 64 1.59 -0.30 -19.63
N ARG A 65 0.51 0.35 -19.19
CA ARG A 65 0.50 1.80 -18.92
C ARG A 65 1.47 2.17 -17.81
N LEU A 66 1.47 1.44 -16.69
CA LEU A 66 2.39 1.68 -15.57
C LEU A 66 3.86 1.50 -15.99
N SER A 67 4.17 0.48 -16.79
CA SER A 67 5.51 0.28 -17.35
C SER A 67 5.95 1.48 -18.21
N ASP A 68 5.07 1.97 -19.09
CA ASP A 68 5.37 3.11 -19.96
C ASP A 68 5.52 4.44 -19.17
N GLU A 69 4.77 4.60 -18.09
CA GLU A 69 4.88 5.73 -17.16
C GLU A 69 6.18 5.69 -16.34
N SER A 70 6.51 4.52 -15.79
CA SER A 70 7.71 4.33 -14.98
C SER A 70 9.00 4.49 -15.80
N ARG A 71 8.97 4.14 -17.08
CA ARG A 71 10.08 4.40 -18.02
C ARG A 71 10.45 5.90 -18.13
N ARG A 72 9.52 6.80 -17.81
CA ARG A 72 9.74 8.26 -17.82
C ARG A 72 10.23 8.79 -16.47
N SER A 73 10.21 7.97 -15.42
CA SER A 73 10.65 8.35 -14.08
C SER A 73 12.16 8.14 -13.92
N GLN A 74 12.88 9.13 -13.37
CA GLN A 74 14.35 9.10 -13.24
C GLN A 74 14.84 8.67 -11.86
N LYS A 75 13.95 8.43 -10.89
CA LYS A 75 14.34 8.08 -9.52
C LYS A 75 13.61 6.82 -9.07
N ALA A 76 14.31 5.69 -9.15
CA ALA A 76 13.84 4.44 -8.58
C ALA A 76 14.01 4.48 -7.04
N PRO A 77 13.02 4.03 -6.27
CA PRO A 77 13.19 3.84 -4.84
C PRO A 77 14.13 2.65 -4.56
N PRO A 78 14.80 2.63 -3.40
CA PRO A 78 15.67 1.53 -3.00
C PRO A 78 14.90 0.21 -2.87
N PRO A 79 15.57 -0.94 -3.08
CA PRO A 79 14.93 -2.25 -3.07
C PRO A 79 14.30 -2.60 -1.71
N GLU A 80 14.86 -2.10 -0.60
CA GLU A 80 14.29 -2.32 0.74
C GLU A 80 12.94 -1.63 0.91
N GLU A 81 12.74 -0.44 0.30
CA GLU A 81 11.44 0.25 0.34
C GLU A 81 10.40 -0.56 -0.42
N ILE A 82 10.70 -0.95 -1.66
CA ILE A 82 9.79 -1.76 -2.49
C ILE A 82 9.42 -3.07 -1.79
N TYR A 83 10.40 -3.75 -1.20
CA TYR A 83 10.17 -5.00 -0.47
C TYR A 83 9.34 -4.79 0.80
N LEU A 84 9.53 -3.66 1.50
CA LEU A 84 8.70 -3.30 2.64
C LEU A 84 7.24 -3.10 2.22
N ASP A 85 6.98 -2.43 1.10
CA ASP A 85 5.61 -2.25 0.60
C ASP A 85 4.97 -3.59 0.25
N MET A 86 5.71 -4.51 -0.37
CA MET A 86 5.23 -5.87 -0.64
C MET A 86 4.85 -6.59 0.66
N LEU A 87 5.68 -6.48 1.69
CA LEU A 87 5.39 -7.06 3.01
C LEU A 87 4.15 -6.43 3.64
N LYS A 88 3.98 -5.10 3.53
CA LYS A 88 2.80 -4.42 4.03
C LYS A 88 1.54 -4.86 3.30
N GLN A 89 1.61 -5.04 1.98
CA GLN A 89 0.49 -5.50 1.16
C GLN A 89 0.10 -6.93 1.45
N ALA A 90 1.07 -7.83 1.57
CA ALA A 90 0.83 -9.22 1.94
C ALA A 90 0.34 -9.38 3.40
N LEU A 91 0.52 -8.37 4.25
CA LEU A 91 0.03 -8.37 5.63
C LEU A 91 -1.27 -7.58 5.82
N VAL A 92 -1.92 -7.12 4.75
CA VAL A 92 -3.17 -6.34 4.85
C VAL A 92 -4.30 -7.14 5.52
N ASP A 93 -4.40 -8.43 5.21
CA ASP A 93 -5.36 -9.36 5.82
C ASP A 93 -4.84 -10.01 7.11
N GLY A 94 -3.58 -9.77 7.45
CA GLY A 94 -2.90 -10.29 8.64
C GLY A 94 -2.45 -11.75 8.52
N GLU A 95 -2.64 -12.40 7.37
CA GLU A 95 -2.27 -13.80 7.16
C GLU A 95 -1.43 -13.97 5.89
N LEU A 96 -0.20 -14.46 6.03
CA LEU A 96 0.62 -14.80 4.86
C LEU A 96 0.32 -16.23 4.39
N ILE A 97 -0.21 -16.39 3.18
CA ILE A 97 -0.43 -17.70 2.57
C ILE A 97 0.83 -18.23 1.86
N GLU A 98 0.87 -19.51 1.53
CA GLU A 98 2.08 -20.16 0.96
C GLU A 98 2.57 -19.49 -0.33
N ASP A 99 1.65 -19.06 -1.20
CA ASP A 99 1.98 -18.39 -2.46
C ASP A 99 2.63 -17.00 -2.22
N GLU A 100 2.16 -16.26 -1.21
CA GLU A 100 2.74 -14.97 -0.80
C GLU A 100 4.14 -15.14 -0.23
N ILE A 101 4.34 -16.16 0.61
CA ILE A 101 5.64 -16.48 1.17
C ILE A 101 6.63 -16.83 0.05
N ALA A 102 6.20 -17.61 -0.94
CA ALA A 102 7.02 -17.97 -2.09
C ALA A 102 7.39 -16.75 -2.95
N LEU A 103 6.44 -15.85 -3.20
CA LEU A 103 6.69 -14.61 -3.93
C LEU A 103 7.65 -13.69 -3.17
N LEU A 104 7.40 -13.47 -1.87
CA LEU A 104 8.24 -12.64 -1.02
C LEU A 104 9.68 -13.19 -0.95
N GLU A 105 9.85 -14.51 -0.86
CA GLU A 105 11.17 -15.14 -0.88
C GLU A 105 11.88 -14.94 -2.23
N THR A 106 11.15 -15.05 -3.34
CA THR A 106 11.68 -14.83 -4.69
C THR A 106 12.16 -13.39 -4.85
N VAL A 107 11.35 -12.41 -4.42
CA VAL A 107 11.73 -10.99 -4.47
C VAL A 107 12.88 -10.68 -3.52
N ARG A 108 12.89 -11.27 -2.31
CA ARG A 108 13.98 -11.12 -1.33
C ARG A 108 15.32 -11.52 -1.94
N VAL A 109 15.36 -12.67 -2.61
CA VAL A 109 16.56 -13.18 -3.28
C VAL A 109 16.95 -12.28 -4.46
N ALA A 110 15.99 -11.89 -5.30
CA ALA A 110 16.24 -11.02 -6.45
C ALA A 110 16.80 -9.65 -6.05
N PHE A 111 16.35 -9.10 -4.91
CA PHE A 111 16.83 -7.83 -4.39
C PHE A 111 18.08 -7.94 -3.52
N GLY A 112 18.57 -9.16 -3.26
CA GLY A 112 19.74 -9.39 -2.43
C GLY A 112 19.53 -9.03 -0.95
N ILE A 113 18.29 -9.10 -0.46
CA ILE A 113 17.93 -8.73 0.91
C ILE A 113 18.28 -9.90 1.84
N ASP A 114 19.14 -9.65 2.82
CA ASP A 114 19.55 -10.65 3.79
C ASP A 114 18.44 -10.95 4.83
N GLN A 115 18.56 -12.09 5.52
CA GLN A 115 17.54 -12.53 6.48
C GLN A 115 17.36 -11.52 7.63
N LEU A 116 18.44 -10.83 8.03
CA LEU A 116 18.40 -9.86 9.11
C LEU A 116 17.66 -8.59 8.70
N THR A 117 17.85 -8.09 7.48
CA THR A 117 17.07 -6.95 6.95
C THR A 117 15.62 -7.35 6.72
N HIS A 118 15.36 -8.53 6.17
CA HIS A 118 13.98 -9.04 6.03
C HIS A 118 13.25 -9.06 7.39
N GLN A 119 13.86 -9.59 8.45
CA GLN A 119 13.24 -9.59 9.78
C GLN A 119 12.97 -8.19 10.32
N LYS A 120 13.84 -7.22 10.03
CA LYS A 120 13.61 -5.82 10.40
C LYS A 120 12.42 -5.24 9.63
N LEU A 121 12.38 -5.41 8.32
CA LEU A 121 11.31 -4.90 7.46
C LEU A 121 9.97 -5.57 7.78
N LEU A 122 9.97 -6.87 8.07
CA LEU A 122 8.78 -7.60 8.51
C LEU A 122 8.23 -7.02 9.82
N LYS A 123 9.09 -6.72 10.80
CA LYS A 123 8.64 -6.05 12.04
C LYS A 123 8.06 -4.67 11.77
N VAL A 124 8.66 -3.91 10.84
CA VAL A 124 8.12 -2.60 10.43
C VAL A 124 6.76 -2.77 9.76
N ALA A 125 6.60 -3.74 8.85
CA ALA A 125 5.35 -4.01 8.17
C ALA A 125 4.23 -4.45 9.14
N ILE A 126 4.56 -5.26 10.15
CA ILE A 126 3.62 -5.67 11.21
C ILE A 126 3.23 -4.49 12.10
N ASN A 127 4.18 -3.60 12.44
CA ASN A 127 3.92 -2.45 13.32
C ASN A 127 3.25 -1.27 12.60
N GLU A 128 3.45 -1.14 11.29
CA GLU A 128 2.91 -0.06 10.45
C GLU A 128 2.25 -0.63 9.19
N PRO A 129 1.09 -1.29 9.31
CA PRO A 129 0.34 -1.75 8.15
C PRO A 129 0.00 -0.56 7.23
N GLU A 130 0.03 -0.76 5.91
CA GLU A 130 -0.52 0.23 4.98
C GLU A 130 -2.02 0.34 5.27
N LEU A 131 -2.40 1.41 5.98
CA LEU A 131 -3.79 1.72 6.22
C LEU A 131 -4.44 2.08 4.87
N PRO A 132 -5.61 1.51 4.53
CA PRO A 132 -6.41 1.96 3.40
C PRO A 132 -6.50 3.49 3.36
N GLN A 133 -6.48 4.09 2.16
CA GLN A 133 -6.41 5.55 2.00
C GLN A 133 -7.44 6.32 2.86
N ASP A 134 -8.64 5.77 3.00
CA ASP A 134 -9.71 6.32 3.83
C ASP A 134 -9.31 6.37 5.30
N ILE A 135 -8.75 5.27 5.81
CA ILE A 135 -8.28 5.17 7.20
C ILE A 135 -7.05 6.07 7.41
N ALA A 136 -6.13 6.13 6.44
CA ALA A 136 -4.97 7.01 6.50
C ALA A 136 -5.37 8.50 6.54
N SER A 137 -6.33 8.91 5.69
CA SER A 137 -6.86 10.27 5.64
C SER A 137 -7.58 10.65 6.93
N TYR A 138 -8.37 9.71 7.47
CA TYR A 138 -9.03 9.88 8.75
C TYR A 138 -8.03 10.01 9.90
N ARG A 139 -7.01 9.14 9.96
CA ARG A 139 -5.94 9.18 10.95
C ARG A 139 -5.18 10.50 10.92
N ALA A 140 -4.83 11.01 9.73
CA ALA A 140 -4.17 12.30 9.58
C ALA A 140 -5.04 13.47 10.09
N THR A 141 -6.34 13.41 9.83
CA THR A 141 -7.30 14.41 10.33
C THR A 141 -7.42 14.32 11.85
N LEU A 142 -7.51 13.11 12.40
CA LEU A 142 -7.56 12.84 13.83
C LEU A 142 -6.29 13.29 14.55
N GLN A 143 -5.11 13.07 13.96
CA GLN A 143 -3.83 13.55 14.47
C GLN A 143 -3.76 15.08 14.48
N THR A 144 -4.32 15.73 13.47
CA THR A 144 -4.41 17.20 13.42
C THR A 144 -5.32 17.75 14.51
N ALA A 145 -6.50 17.14 14.70
CA ALA A 145 -7.44 17.51 15.75
C ALA A 145 -6.91 17.22 17.18
N LEU A 146 -6.00 16.26 17.32
CA LEU A 146 -5.37 15.91 18.60
C LEU A 146 -4.02 16.64 18.82
N ALA A 147 -3.62 17.55 17.92
CA ALA A 147 -2.30 18.18 17.94
C ALA A 147 -2.07 19.05 19.19
N ASP A 148 -3.12 19.64 19.75
CA ASP A 148 -3.09 20.41 21.01
C ASP A 148 -3.46 19.54 22.25
N GLY A 149 -3.70 18.24 22.04
CA GLY A 149 -4.08 17.27 23.05
C GLY A 149 -5.56 17.29 23.45
N ILE A 150 -6.39 18.15 22.85
CA ILE A 150 -7.81 18.31 23.19
C ILE A 150 -8.67 18.37 21.92
N ILE A 151 -9.48 17.33 21.69
CA ILE A 151 -10.50 17.39 20.64
C ILE A 151 -11.67 18.25 21.15
N THR A 152 -11.94 19.36 20.47
CA THR A 152 -13.08 20.25 20.78
C THR A 152 -14.40 19.68 20.26
N SER A 153 -15.54 20.23 20.72
CA SER A 153 -16.87 19.76 20.28
C SER A 153 -17.10 19.88 18.77
N ASP A 154 -16.54 20.92 18.16
CA ASP A 154 -16.72 21.20 16.74
C ASP A 154 -15.84 20.24 15.90
N GLU A 155 -14.64 19.93 16.37
CA GLU A 155 -13.76 18.93 15.77
C GLU A 155 -14.34 17.51 15.91
N ASP A 156 -14.94 17.17 17.05
CA ASP A 156 -15.62 15.89 17.24
C ASP A 156 -16.78 15.72 16.24
N ALA A 157 -17.58 16.76 16.04
CA ALA A 157 -18.67 16.75 15.06
C ALA A 157 -18.15 16.60 13.60
N MET A 158 -17.05 17.29 13.26
CA MET A 158 -16.40 17.12 11.95
C MET A 158 -15.81 15.72 11.78
N LEU A 159 -15.16 15.18 12.79
CA LEU A 159 -14.59 13.84 12.79
C LEU A 159 -15.68 12.77 12.70
N GLN A 160 -16.84 12.96 13.35
CA GLN A 160 -17.99 12.05 13.18
C GLN A 160 -18.49 12.04 11.75
N THR A 161 -18.64 13.22 11.14
CA THR A 161 -19.09 13.35 9.75
C THR A 161 -18.11 12.67 8.79
N LEU A 162 -16.81 12.90 8.98
CA LEU A 162 -15.76 12.28 8.16
C LEU A 162 -15.70 10.76 8.38
N ARG A 163 -15.86 10.31 9.62
CA ARG A 163 -15.91 8.88 9.98
C ARG A 163 -17.05 8.16 9.27
N GLU A 164 -18.23 8.76 9.26
CA GLU A 164 -19.41 8.21 8.56
C GLU A 164 -19.22 8.22 7.05
N ALA A 165 -18.67 9.30 6.49
CA ALA A 165 -18.40 9.40 5.05
C ALA A 165 -17.39 8.35 4.56
N LEU A 166 -16.39 8.02 5.38
CA LEU A 166 -15.36 7.01 5.11
C LEU A 166 -15.73 5.61 5.61
N ASN A 167 -16.96 5.44 6.12
CA ASN A 167 -17.48 4.18 6.65
C ASN A 167 -16.57 3.52 7.73
N ILE A 168 -15.93 4.35 8.55
CA ILE A 168 -15.02 3.91 9.60
C ILE A 168 -15.83 3.50 10.84
N SER A 169 -15.59 2.28 11.33
CA SER A 169 -16.29 1.77 12.51
C SER A 169 -15.87 2.51 13.79
N GLN A 170 -16.76 2.50 14.79
CA GLN A 170 -16.46 3.12 16.08
C GLN A 170 -15.29 2.42 16.80
N SER A 171 -15.13 1.11 16.61
CA SER A 171 -14.01 0.34 17.17
C SER A 171 -12.68 0.78 16.56
N LEU A 172 -12.61 0.90 15.23
CA LEU A 172 -11.41 1.36 14.53
C LEU A 172 -11.06 2.81 14.90
N HIS A 173 -12.06 3.69 15.03
CA HIS A 173 -11.83 5.05 15.55
C HIS A 173 -11.19 5.02 16.94
N ALA A 174 -11.70 4.18 17.86
CA ALA A 174 -11.17 4.08 19.22
C ALA A 174 -9.73 3.54 19.25
N GLU A 175 -9.40 2.57 18.40
CA GLU A 175 -8.03 2.04 18.23
C GLU A 175 -7.06 3.12 17.76
N LEU A 176 -7.41 3.83 16.68
CA LEU A 176 -6.59 4.92 16.13
C LEU A 176 -6.39 6.05 17.16
N LEU A 177 -7.45 6.40 17.91
CA LEU A 177 -7.39 7.42 18.94
C LEU A 177 -6.48 6.98 20.11
N ALA A 178 -6.54 5.70 20.51
CA ALA A 178 -5.67 5.16 21.55
C ALA A 178 -4.20 5.14 21.12
N GLU A 179 -3.92 4.69 19.89
CA GLU A 179 -2.58 4.68 19.29
C GLU A 179 -1.98 6.09 19.24
N LEU A 180 -2.72 7.07 18.70
CA LEU A 180 -2.27 8.46 18.63
C LEU A 180 -2.03 9.06 20.01
N ARG A 181 -2.88 8.76 21.01
CA ARG A 181 -2.67 9.22 22.39
C ARG A 181 -1.45 8.59 23.05
N ASP A 182 -1.15 7.32 22.77
CA ASP A 182 0.03 6.66 23.32
C ASP A 182 1.32 7.23 22.71
N SER A 183 1.28 7.65 21.44
CA SER A 183 2.40 8.31 20.76
C SER A 183 2.73 9.73 21.28
N ILE A 184 1.81 10.38 22.00
CA ILE A 184 1.97 11.74 22.54
C ILE A 184 2.58 11.73 23.96
N LYS A 185 2.70 10.55 24.61
CA LYS A 185 3.32 10.39 25.94
C LYS A 185 4.84 10.28 25.89
#